data_AF-A0A6L6CS69-F1
#
_entry.id   AF-A0A6L6CS69-F1
#
_cell.length_a   1.000
_cell.length_b   1.000
_cell.length_c   1.000
_cell.angle_alpha   90.00
_cell.angle_beta   90.00
_cell.angle_gamma   90.00
#
_symmetry.space_group_name_H-M   'P 1'
#
loop_
_entity.id
_entity.type
_entity.pdbx_description
1 polymer ?
#
loop_
_entity_poly.entity_id
_entity_poly.type
_entity_poly.pdbx_seq_one_letter_code
_entity_poly.pdbx_strand_id
1 'polypeptide(L)'
;MVFKFRGVWLSTLLGLLLAVVLPALPASAHAGLEGSEPAPSSVLAASPSEIALFFDEPIDVVFGSIRVLDAQGKEVAAGRPQRDDDNSSIARLPLPTLPESAYIVVWRVTSSDSHPVQGSFEFQIGTAVSPLSDAATVAASAAAESHGLSTLFLFIRWVTFMGIVVLVGGCALLTKFNRIPVSVRTSSVLSGAWLFAFFATVQSLIAYGPHVSGLKIWEARSLSLLQDTLSTHFGRMQVLRIAALIVLGLVLRSSRWRVVRGYTMLVWLSIVLAIGTISFSGHAYSQSPLVLSVALDMVHFATIGFWVGSVVLFAIDRRGWLSG
;
A
#
# COMPACT_ATOMS: atom_id res chain seq x y z
N MET A 1 -4.62 -13.87 51.83
CA MET A 1 -3.63 -14.22 50.78
C MET A 1 -4.12 -13.78 49.39
N VAL A 2 -4.41 -12.48 49.18
CA VAL A 2 -5.08 -11.98 47.94
C VAL A 2 -4.32 -10.83 47.24
N PHE A 3 -3.24 -10.30 47.85
CA PHE A 3 -2.55 -9.11 47.31
C PHE A 3 -1.42 -9.38 46.30
N LYS A 4 -0.98 -10.63 46.09
CA LYS A 4 0.13 -10.94 45.16
C LYS A 4 -0.29 -11.03 43.68
N PHE A 5 -1.56 -11.30 43.38
CA PHE A 5 -2.01 -11.46 42.00
C PHE A 5 -2.09 -10.14 41.21
N ARG A 6 -2.42 -9.02 41.86
CA ARG A 6 -2.56 -7.70 41.21
C ARG A 6 -1.27 -7.16 40.61
N GLY A 7 -0.12 -7.45 41.26
CA GLY A 7 1.19 -6.99 40.79
C GLY A 7 1.63 -7.71 39.51
N VAL A 8 1.35 -9.02 39.42
CA VAL A 8 1.68 -9.84 38.25
C VAL A 8 0.87 -9.40 37.02
N TRP A 9 -0.44 -9.18 37.17
CA TRP A 9 -1.25 -8.70 36.05
C TRP A 9 -0.83 -7.32 35.56
N LEU A 10 -0.45 -6.42 36.46
CA LEU A 10 0.00 -5.07 36.10
C LEU A 10 1.37 -5.09 35.42
N SER A 11 2.30 -5.93 35.88
CA SER A 11 3.61 -6.08 35.24
C SER A 11 3.53 -6.83 33.91
N THR A 12 2.62 -7.80 33.76
CA THR A 12 2.33 -8.46 32.49
C THR A 12 1.66 -7.51 31.50
N LEU A 13 0.68 -6.70 31.94
CA LEU A 13 0.07 -5.64 31.11
C LEU A 13 1.09 -4.59 30.70
N LEU A 14 1.90 -4.10 31.63
CA LEU A 14 2.95 -3.11 31.36
C LEU A 14 4.04 -3.69 30.44
N GLY A 15 4.41 -4.96 30.62
CA GLY A 15 5.32 -5.68 29.74
C GLY A 15 4.78 -5.87 28.32
N LEU A 16 3.49 -6.22 28.19
CA LEU A 16 2.78 -6.25 26.90
C LEU A 16 2.70 -4.87 26.25
N LEU A 17 2.42 -3.82 27.04
CA LEU A 17 2.31 -2.46 26.55
C LEU A 17 3.68 -1.90 26.10
N LEU A 18 4.74 -2.20 26.84
CA LEU A 18 6.13 -1.90 26.46
C LEU A 18 6.55 -2.69 25.22
N ALA A 19 6.18 -3.96 25.10
CA ALA A 19 6.46 -4.77 23.91
C ALA A 19 5.76 -4.23 22.64
N VAL A 20 4.61 -3.56 22.79
CA VAL A 20 3.89 -2.89 21.69
C VAL A 20 4.50 -1.53 21.33
N VAL A 21 5.16 -0.85 22.27
CA VAL A 21 5.77 0.48 22.07
C VAL A 21 7.21 0.38 21.57
N LEU A 22 7.87 -0.78 21.67
CA LEU A 22 9.17 -0.99 21.06
C LEU A 22 9.04 -0.79 19.54
N PRO A 23 9.81 0.14 18.94
CA PRO A 23 9.83 0.30 17.50
C PRO A 23 10.29 -1.02 16.89
N ALA A 24 9.48 -1.58 15.99
CA ALA A 24 9.92 -2.69 15.16
C ALA A 24 11.20 -2.25 14.43
N LEU A 25 12.23 -3.10 14.43
CA LEU A 25 13.41 -2.87 13.61
C LEU A 25 12.94 -2.72 12.15
N PRO A 26 13.52 -1.79 11.37
CA PRO A 26 13.21 -1.69 9.96
C PRO A 26 13.59 -3.02 9.29
N ALA A 27 12.58 -3.80 8.92
CA ALA A 27 12.76 -4.94 8.05
C ALA A 27 12.86 -4.42 6.63
N SER A 28 13.92 -4.78 5.90
CA SER A 28 14.01 -4.50 4.46
C SER A 28 13.13 -5.51 3.75
N ALA A 29 11.91 -5.11 3.41
CA ALA A 29 10.91 -5.94 2.71
C ALA A 29 10.66 -5.45 1.28
N HIS A 30 11.58 -4.63 0.75
CA HIS A 30 11.47 -4.00 -0.56
C HIS A 30 12.23 -4.82 -1.60
N ALA A 31 11.65 -4.97 -2.79
CA ALA A 31 12.27 -5.62 -3.93
C ALA A 31 13.68 -5.10 -4.22
N GLY A 32 14.67 -6.00 -4.14
CA GLY A 32 16.04 -5.76 -4.54
C GLY A 32 16.22 -6.04 -6.02
N LEU A 33 16.85 -5.12 -6.76
CA LEU A 33 17.29 -5.39 -8.12
C LEU A 33 18.48 -6.35 -8.08
N GLU A 34 18.30 -7.57 -8.61
CA GLU A 34 19.35 -8.60 -8.70
C GLU A 34 20.21 -8.44 -9.94
N GLY A 35 19.64 -7.91 -11.03
CA GLY A 35 20.35 -7.69 -12.28
C GLY A 35 19.53 -6.94 -13.32
N SER A 36 20.18 -6.62 -14.45
CA SER A 36 19.53 -6.01 -15.61
C SER A 36 20.18 -6.43 -16.91
N GLU A 37 19.40 -6.39 -17.98
CA GLU A 37 19.87 -6.44 -19.36
C GLU A 37 19.37 -5.19 -20.08
N PRO A 38 20.25 -4.29 -20.57
CA PRO A 38 21.71 -4.31 -20.46
C PRO A 38 22.24 -4.26 -19.02
N ALA A 39 23.45 -4.78 -18.81
CA ALA A 39 24.11 -4.72 -17.51
C ALA A 39 24.56 -3.28 -17.18
N PRO A 40 24.60 -2.88 -15.91
CA PRO A 40 25.09 -1.57 -15.50
C PRO A 40 26.52 -1.30 -16.00
N SER A 41 26.75 -0.09 -16.51
CA SER A 41 28.00 0.39 -17.10
C SER A 41 28.52 -0.45 -18.27
N SER A 42 27.66 -1.24 -18.92
CA SER A 42 28.02 -2.01 -20.12
C SER A 42 28.13 -1.14 -21.37
N VAL A 43 28.96 -1.58 -22.32
CA VAL A 43 29.11 -0.98 -23.65
C VAL A 43 28.64 -2.01 -24.68
N LEU A 44 27.55 -1.70 -25.38
CA LEU A 44 26.91 -2.58 -26.35
C LEU A 44 27.39 -2.22 -27.76
N ALA A 45 27.59 -3.23 -28.61
CA ALA A 45 27.94 -3.01 -30.01
C ALA A 45 26.76 -2.45 -30.84
N ALA A 46 25.52 -2.67 -30.39
CA ALA A 46 24.30 -2.26 -31.09
C ALA A 46 23.19 -1.93 -30.08
N SER A 47 22.15 -1.23 -30.55
CA SER A 47 20.98 -0.91 -29.74
C SER A 47 20.30 -2.18 -29.22
N PRO A 48 20.03 -2.29 -27.90
CA PRO A 48 19.21 -3.37 -27.38
C PRO A 48 17.76 -3.19 -27.85
N SER A 49 17.02 -4.30 -27.94
CA SER A 49 15.60 -4.29 -28.28
C SER A 49 14.71 -3.97 -27.07
N GLU A 50 15.21 -4.18 -25.86
CA GLU A 50 14.49 -3.91 -24.61
C GLU A 50 15.44 -3.63 -23.44
N ILE A 51 14.87 -3.11 -22.35
CA ILE A 51 15.45 -3.17 -21.01
C ILE A 51 14.72 -4.27 -20.23
N ALA A 52 15.44 -5.21 -19.63
CA ALA A 52 14.92 -6.17 -18.68
C ALA A 52 15.54 -5.95 -17.30
N LEU A 53 14.70 -5.94 -16.25
CA LEU A 53 15.10 -5.79 -14.85
C LEU A 53 14.66 -7.02 -14.07
N PHE A 54 15.57 -7.60 -13.29
CA PHE A 54 15.35 -8.82 -12.51
C PHE A 54 15.37 -8.49 -11.02
N PHE A 55 14.32 -8.91 -10.30
CA PHE A 55 14.15 -8.65 -8.87
C PHE A 55 14.08 -9.94 -8.05
N ASP A 56 14.38 -9.84 -6.75
CA ASP A 56 14.34 -10.96 -5.79
C ASP A 56 12.91 -11.32 -5.34
N GLU A 57 11.92 -10.49 -5.67
CA GLU A 57 10.50 -10.71 -5.36
C GLU A 57 9.57 -10.18 -6.47
N PRO A 58 8.29 -10.60 -6.50
CA PRO A 58 7.31 -10.09 -7.47
C PRO A 58 7.12 -8.57 -7.39
N ILE A 59 7.06 -7.89 -8.55
CA ILE A 59 6.95 -6.42 -8.63
C ILE A 59 5.80 -5.96 -9.53
N ASP A 60 4.97 -5.01 -9.10
CA ASP A 60 3.96 -4.38 -9.97
C ASP A 60 4.58 -3.21 -10.75
N VAL A 61 4.22 -3.10 -12.03
CA VAL A 61 4.66 -2.04 -12.96
C VAL A 61 3.48 -1.26 -13.50
N VAL A 62 3.68 0.04 -13.69
CA VAL A 62 2.72 0.93 -14.36
C VAL A 62 3.42 1.73 -15.47
N PHE A 63 2.66 2.47 -16.26
CA PHE A 63 3.26 3.42 -17.21
C PHE A 63 4.29 4.34 -16.54
N GLY A 64 5.47 4.50 -17.17
CA GLY A 64 6.55 5.33 -16.65
C GLY A 64 7.42 4.70 -15.57
N SER A 65 7.15 3.44 -15.18
CA SER A 65 8.00 2.70 -14.23
C SER A 65 9.42 2.42 -14.73
N ILE A 66 9.67 2.48 -16.03
CA ILE A 66 11.01 2.42 -16.62
C ILE A 66 11.10 3.53 -17.67
N ARG A 67 12.16 4.34 -17.58
CA ARG A 67 12.46 5.46 -18.47
C ARG A 67 13.92 5.34 -18.91
N VAL A 68 14.18 5.64 -20.17
CA VAL A 68 15.53 5.74 -20.71
C VAL A 68 15.78 7.19 -21.08
N LEU A 69 16.84 7.76 -20.51
CA LEU A 69 17.31 9.12 -20.76
C LEU A 69 18.60 9.07 -21.58
N ASP A 70 18.83 10.10 -22.39
CA ASP A 70 20.15 10.34 -22.99
C ASP A 70 21.14 10.95 -21.98
N ALA A 71 22.38 11.15 -22.42
CA ALA A 71 23.44 11.74 -21.61
C ALA A 71 23.14 13.18 -21.12
N GLN A 72 22.13 13.86 -21.69
CA GLN A 72 21.69 15.20 -21.29
C GLN A 72 20.49 15.13 -20.33
N GLY A 73 20.03 13.93 -19.96
CA GLY A 73 18.87 13.71 -19.10
C GLY A 73 17.53 13.88 -19.82
N LYS A 74 17.53 13.97 -21.15
CA LYS A 74 16.29 14.01 -21.93
C LYS A 74 15.79 12.60 -22.15
N GLU A 75 14.49 12.41 -21.93
CA GLU A 75 13.82 11.14 -22.15
C GLU A 75 13.80 10.76 -23.64
N VAL A 76 14.35 9.59 -23.95
CA VAL A 76 14.41 9.02 -25.31
C VAL A 76 13.49 7.81 -25.47
N ALA A 77 13.15 7.15 -24.37
CA ALA A 77 12.11 6.12 -24.33
C ALA A 77 11.41 6.14 -22.98
N ALA A 78 10.08 6.24 -23.01
CA ALA A 78 9.22 5.88 -21.89
C ALA A 78 8.03 5.12 -22.44
N GLY A 79 7.67 4.04 -21.77
CA GLY A 79 6.62 3.15 -22.23
C GLY A 79 5.83 2.56 -21.08
N ARG A 80 4.98 1.60 -21.44
CA ARG A 80 4.35 0.68 -20.50
C ARG A 80 5.28 -0.52 -20.35
N PRO A 81 6.17 -0.55 -19.35
CA PRO A 81 6.87 -1.78 -19.05
C PRO A 81 5.84 -2.88 -18.76
N GLN A 82 6.16 -4.08 -19.19
CA GLN A 82 5.35 -5.25 -18.97
C GLN A 82 6.06 -6.12 -17.94
N ARG A 83 5.27 -6.69 -17.04
CA ARG A 83 5.75 -7.80 -16.22
C ARG A 83 5.85 -9.01 -17.14
N ASP A 84 6.90 -9.80 -16.99
CA ASP A 84 7.04 -11.06 -17.71
C ASP A 84 5.89 -12.01 -17.34
N ASP A 85 5.32 -12.67 -18.36
CA ASP A 85 4.13 -13.52 -18.18
C ASP A 85 4.43 -14.76 -17.32
N ASP A 86 5.66 -15.28 -17.42
CA ASP A 86 6.10 -16.50 -16.74
C ASP A 86 6.75 -16.21 -15.37
N ASN A 87 7.32 -15.01 -15.20
CA ASN A 87 7.98 -14.60 -13.96
C ASN A 87 7.64 -13.18 -13.51
N SER A 88 6.83 -13.08 -12.44
CA SER A 88 6.39 -11.80 -11.91
C SER A 88 7.46 -10.90 -11.28
N SER A 89 8.68 -11.40 -11.13
CA SER A 89 9.83 -10.65 -10.63
C SER A 89 10.67 -10.02 -11.76
N ILE A 90 10.20 -10.09 -13.01
CA ILE A 90 10.89 -9.49 -14.17
C ILE A 90 10.03 -8.39 -14.78
N ALA A 91 10.62 -7.22 -15.02
CA ALA A 91 10.01 -6.12 -15.77
C ALA A 91 10.77 -5.89 -17.08
N ARG A 92 10.03 -5.76 -18.19
CA ARG A 92 10.57 -5.53 -19.54
C ARG A 92 10.02 -4.24 -20.14
N LEU A 93 10.88 -3.42 -20.72
CA LEU A 93 10.50 -2.24 -21.50
C LEU A 93 11.05 -2.39 -22.93
N PRO A 94 10.19 -2.60 -23.94
CA PRO A 94 10.59 -2.55 -25.34
C PRO A 94 11.16 -1.17 -25.71
N LEU A 95 12.24 -1.15 -26.49
CA LEU A 95 12.91 0.08 -26.90
C LEU A 95 12.81 0.32 -28.42
N PRO A 96 12.71 1.58 -28.86
CA PRO A 96 13.02 1.93 -30.24
C PRO A 96 14.52 1.75 -30.51
N THR A 97 14.93 1.76 -31.78
CA THR A 97 16.35 1.80 -32.11
C THR A 97 16.99 3.09 -31.58
N LEU A 98 17.99 2.94 -30.72
CA LEU A 98 18.72 4.03 -30.11
C LEU A 98 20.03 4.30 -30.87
N PRO A 99 20.40 5.57 -31.14
CA PRO A 99 21.70 5.94 -31.70
C PRO A 99 22.88 5.54 -30.79
N GLU A 100 24.10 5.57 -31.33
CA GLU A 100 25.31 5.43 -30.51
C GLU A 100 25.43 6.61 -29.53
N SER A 101 25.38 6.32 -28.23
CA SER A 101 25.47 7.30 -27.15
C SER A 101 25.57 6.61 -25.79
N ALA A 102 25.69 7.41 -24.73
CA ALA A 102 25.45 6.97 -23.35
C ALA A 102 23.97 7.18 -22.98
N TYR A 103 23.41 6.20 -22.29
CA TYR A 103 22.01 6.17 -21.87
C TYR A 103 21.91 5.86 -20.39
N ILE A 104 20.85 6.37 -19.77
CA ILE A 104 20.56 6.19 -18.36
C ILE A 104 19.20 5.53 -18.26
N VAL A 105 19.16 4.34 -17.66
CA VAL A 105 17.92 3.70 -17.27
C VAL A 105 17.55 4.21 -15.88
N VAL A 106 16.35 4.76 -15.75
CA VAL A 106 15.74 5.13 -14.47
C VAL A 106 14.52 4.26 -14.31
N TRP A 107 14.40 3.60 -13.16
CA TRP A 107 13.27 2.73 -12.89
C TRP A 107 12.66 3.02 -11.52
N ARG A 108 11.35 2.81 -11.44
CA ARG A 108 10.55 2.88 -10.24
C ARG A 108 9.44 1.83 -10.33
N VAL A 109 9.62 0.74 -9.60
CA VAL A 109 8.71 -0.41 -9.57
C VAL A 109 8.07 -0.53 -8.20
N THR A 110 6.93 -1.20 -8.10
CA THR A 110 6.29 -1.42 -6.80
C THR A 110 6.59 -2.82 -6.30
N SER A 111 7.15 -2.93 -5.10
CA SER A 111 7.23 -4.19 -4.37
C SER A 111 5.84 -4.79 -4.17
N SER A 112 5.79 -6.10 -3.99
CA SER A 112 4.61 -6.85 -3.56
C SER A 112 3.95 -6.28 -2.28
N ASP A 113 4.69 -5.53 -1.46
CA ASP A 113 4.19 -4.87 -0.25
C ASP A 113 3.53 -3.48 -0.47
N SER A 114 3.38 -3.07 -1.74
CA SER A 114 2.85 -1.80 -2.23
C SER A 114 3.78 -0.58 -2.13
N HIS A 115 5.04 -0.74 -1.73
CA HIS A 115 6.00 0.36 -1.68
C HIS A 115 6.79 0.48 -3.00
N PRO A 116 6.97 1.71 -3.52
CA PRO A 116 7.81 1.92 -4.68
C PRO A 116 9.29 1.85 -4.30
N VAL A 117 10.03 1.05 -5.06
CA VAL A 117 11.49 0.99 -5.07
C VAL A 117 11.98 1.62 -6.36
N GLN A 118 13.11 2.31 -6.29
CA GLN A 118 13.68 3.00 -7.45
C GLN A 118 15.18 2.86 -7.51
N GLY A 119 15.70 3.03 -8.72
CA GLY A 119 17.13 3.06 -8.98
C GLY A 119 17.41 3.57 -10.37
N SER A 120 18.70 3.62 -10.67
CA SER A 120 19.17 4.03 -11.99
C SER A 120 20.52 3.38 -12.29
N PHE A 121 20.79 3.14 -13.56
CA PHE A 121 22.11 2.75 -14.04
C PHE A 121 22.32 3.27 -15.46
N GLU A 122 23.57 3.29 -15.89
CA GLU A 122 23.96 3.74 -17.23
C GLU A 122 24.38 2.56 -18.11
N PHE A 123 24.24 2.70 -19.42
CA PHE A 123 24.85 1.83 -20.42
C PHE A 123 25.22 2.64 -21.66
N GLN A 124 26.04 2.11 -22.55
CA GLN A 124 26.47 2.80 -23.77
C GLN A 124 26.23 1.94 -25.00
N ILE A 125 26.04 2.57 -26.15
CA ILE A 125 25.94 1.92 -27.46
C ILE A 125 27.05 2.49 -28.35
N GLY A 126 27.80 1.60 -29.02
CA GLY A 126 28.89 1.97 -29.92
C GLY A 126 30.23 2.05 -29.18
N THR A 127 30.99 3.10 -29.44
CA THR A 127 32.28 3.33 -28.78
C THR A 127 32.11 3.92 -27.39
N ALA A 128 32.92 3.47 -26.42
CA ALA A 128 32.90 4.01 -25.07
C ALA A 128 33.16 5.54 -25.09
N VAL A 129 32.14 6.31 -24.74
CA VAL A 129 32.22 7.78 -24.68
C VAL A 129 32.56 8.17 -23.24
N SER A 130 33.61 8.97 -23.06
CA SER A 130 33.90 9.61 -21.77
C SER A 130 33.31 11.03 -21.72
N PRO A 131 32.73 11.46 -20.58
CA PRO A 131 32.89 10.84 -19.27
C PRO A 131 31.60 10.21 -18.71
N LEU A 132 31.71 8.97 -18.22
CA LEU A 132 30.69 8.30 -17.42
C LEU A 132 30.25 9.14 -16.19
N SER A 133 31.05 10.12 -15.76
CA SER A 133 30.72 11.00 -14.63
C SER A 133 29.45 11.81 -14.85
N ASP A 134 29.23 12.32 -16.06
CA ASP A 134 28.08 13.19 -16.32
C ASP A 134 26.80 12.35 -16.34
N ALA A 135 26.84 11.18 -16.99
CA ALA A 135 25.75 10.21 -16.98
C ALA A 135 25.43 9.72 -15.55
N ALA A 136 26.45 9.42 -14.75
CA ALA A 136 26.28 9.00 -13.35
C ALA A 136 25.66 10.11 -12.49
N THR A 137 26.03 11.38 -12.69
CA THR A 137 25.38 12.50 -11.97
C THR A 137 23.92 12.67 -12.36
N VAL A 138 23.58 12.53 -13.64
CA VAL A 138 22.21 12.58 -14.12
C VAL A 138 21.41 11.40 -13.58
N ALA A 139 21.97 10.19 -13.59
CA ALA A 139 21.37 8.98 -13.01
C ALA A 139 21.05 9.17 -11.52
N ALA A 140 22.03 9.63 -10.73
CA ALA A 140 21.84 9.92 -9.33
C ALA A 140 20.75 10.99 -9.10
N SER A 141 20.72 12.05 -9.91
CA SER A 141 19.71 13.11 -9.80
C SER A 141 18.29 12.62 -10.14
N ALA A 142 18.16 11.78 -11.18
CA ALA A 142 16.89 11.25 -11.64
C ALA A 142 16.34 10.18 -10.66
N ALA A 143 17.22 9.35 -10.10
CA ALA A 143 16.86 8.45 -9.01
C ALA A 143 16.55 9.21 -7.71
N ALA A 144 17.15 10.38 -7.47
CA ALA A 144 16.89 11.20 -6.28
C ALA A 144 15.65 12.10 -6.40
N GLU A 145 14.96 12.13 -7.55
CA GLU A 145 13.75 12.92 -7.76
C GLU A 145 12.61 12.39 -6.89
N SER A 146 12.63 12.77 -5.61
CA SER A 146 11.67 12.35 -4.61
C SER A 146 10.48 13.31 -4.60
N HIS A 147 9.36 12.83 -5.13
CA HIS A 147 8.11 13.58 -5.15
C HIS A 147 7.44 13.49 -3.76
N GLY A 148 7.02 14.63 -3.18
CA GLY A 148 6.25 14.69 -1.91
C GLY A 148 4.94 13.88 -1.89
N LEU A 149 4.62 13.21 -3.00
CA LEU A 149 3.62 12.17 -3.14
C LEU A 149 3.81 11.00 -2.16
N SER A 150 5.05 10.63 -1.79
CA SER A 150 5.29 9.57 -0.81
C SER A 150 4.70 9.92 0.56
N THR A 151 4.98 11.12 1.06
CA THR A 151 4.42 11.63 2.32
C THR A 151 2.90 11.73 2.27
N LEU A 152 2.35 12.19 1.14
CA LEU A 152 0.90 12.24 0.94
C LEU A 152 0.30 10.83 0.99
N PHE A 153 0.92 9.85 0.32
CA PHE A 153 0.43 8.48 0.29
C PHE A 153 0.48 7.81 1.68
N LEU A 154 1.54 8.04 2.45
CA LEU A 154 1.63 7.63 3.85
C LEU A 154 0.50 8.22 4.70
N PHE A 155 0.21 9.51 4.52
CA PHE A 155 -0.90 10.17 5.21
C PHE A 155 -2.26 9.55 4.84
N ILE A 156 -2.53 9.32 3.55
CA ILE A 156 -3.75 8.65 3.08
C ILE A 156 -3.89 7.26 3.71
N ARG A 157 -2.81 6.48 3.73
CA ARG A 157 -2.79 5.14 4.33
C ARG A 157 -3.05 5.20 5.84
N TRP A 158 -2.47 6.16 6.54
CA TRP A 158 -2.72 6.38 7.97
C TRP A 158 -4.19 6.70 8.26
N VAL A 159 -4.79 7.63 7.50
CA VAL A 159 -6.22 7.98 7.61
C VAL A 159 -7.12 6.76 7.35
N THR A 160 -6.77 5.96 6.33
CA THR A 160 -7.50 4.72 6.01
C THR A 160 -7.47 3.74 7.18
N PHE A 161 -6.29 3.50 7.77
CA PHE A 161 -6.14 2.61 8.91
C PHE A 161 -6.90 3.10 10.15
N MET A 162 -6.81 4.39 10.48
CA MET A 162 -7.54 4.94 11.62
C MET A 162 -9.06 4.80 11.46
N GLY A 163 -9.58 5.08 10.27
CA GLY A 163 -10.99 4.88 9.96
C GLY A 163 -11.43 3.43 10.15
N ILE A 164 -10.69 2.48 9.59
CA ILE A 164 -11.03 1.04 9.68
C ILE A 164 -10.88 0.51 11.10
N VAL A 165 -9.84 0.88 11.84
CA VAL A 165 -9.64 0.51 13.25
C VAL A 165 -10.84 0.92 14.11
N VAL A 166 -11.33 2.15 13.94
CA VAL A 166 -12.52 2.62 14.66
C VAL A 166 -13.78 1.85 14.23
N LEU A 167 -13.93 1.57 12.93
CA LEU A 167 -15.06 0.80 12.41
C LEU A 167 -15.08 -0.64 12.95
N VAL A 168 -13.94 -1.31 13.10
CA VAL A 168 -13.86 -2.68 13.63
C VAL A 168 -14.40 -2.75 15.05
N GLY A 169 -13.86 -1.95 15.96
CA GLY A 169 -14.34 -1.91 17.35
C GLY A 169 -15.78 -1.43 17.45
N GLY A 170 -16.17 -0.45 16.65
CA GLY A 170 -17.53 0.05 16.63
C GLY A 170 -18.57 -0.94 16.14
N CYS A 171 -18.28 -1.66 15.07
CA CYS A 171 -19.14 -2.72 14.57
C CYS A 171 -19.25 -3.89 15.54
N ALA A 172 -18.16 -4.22 16.26
CA ALA A 172 -18.18 -5.22 17.31
C ALA A 172 -19.16 -4.85 18.44
N LEU A 173 -19.08 -3.62 18.95
CA LEU A 173 -20.01 -3.14 19.97
C LEU A 173 -21.45 -3.05 19.46
N LEU A 174 -21.65 -2.52 18.24
CA LEU A 174 -22.99 -2.39 17.64
C LEU A 174 -23.69 -3.73 17.46
N THR A 175 -22.97 -4.76 17.03
CA THR A 175 -23.55 -6.10 16.83
C THR A 175 -23.73 -6.85 18.15
N LYS A 176 -22.84 -6.64 19.13
CA LYS A 176 -22.94 -7.23 20.46
C LYS A 176 -24.13 -6.68 21.26
N PHE A 177 -24.29 -5.36 21.25
CA PHE A 177 -25.35 -4.64 21.96
C PHE A 177 -26.45 -4.19 20.99
N ASN A 178 -26.89 -5.10 20.13
CA ASN A 178 -27.79 -4.81 19.03
C ASN A 178 -29.18 -4.26 19.42
N ARG A 179 -29.58 -4.39 20.69
CA ARG A 179 -30.85 -3.89 21.25
C ARG A 179 -30.75 -2.49 21.86
N ILE A 180 -29.54 -2.00 22.13
CA ILE A 180 -29.36 -0.67 22.72
C ILE A 180 -29.51 0.38 21.60
N PRO A 181 -30.31 1.45 21.80
CA PRO A 181 -30.37 2.57 20.87
C PRO A 181 -28.99 3.22 20.70
N VAL A 182 -28.64 3.60 19.47
CA VAL A 182 -27.35 4.24 19.21
C VAL A 182 -27.49 5.74 19.42
N SER A 183 -26.62 6.31 20.26
CA SER A 183 -26.57 7.75 20.45
C SER A 183 -26.10 8.47 19.19
N VAL A 184 -26.44 9.75 19.07
CA VAL A 184 -25.95 10.62 18.00
C VAL A 184 -24.43 10.65 17.96
N ARG A 185 -23.75 10.66 19.12
CA ARG A 185 -22.28 10.70 19.19
C ARG A 185 -21.65 9.45 18.58
N THR A 186 -22.13 8.27 18.98
CA THR A 186 -21.66 7.00 18.43
C THR A 186 -21.94 6.93 16.92
N SER A 187 -23.12 7.37 16.47
CA SER A 187 -23.45 7.43 15.04
C SER A 187 -22.54 8.39 14.26
N SER A 188 -22.25 9.58 14.79
CA SER A 188 -21.36 10.55 14.17
C SER A 188 -19.92 10.06 14.07
N VAL A 189 -19.39 9.41 15.11
CA VAL A 189 -18.04 8.83 15.10
C VAL A 189 -17.93 7.74 14.04
N LEU A 190 -18.90 6.83 13.97
CA LEU A 190 -18.88 5.76 12.96
C LEU A 190 -19.07 6.28 11.55
N SER A 191 -19.90 7.30 11.37
CA SER A 191 -20.08 7.97 10.08
C SER A 191 -18.79 8.68 9.65
N GLY A 192 -18.11 9.38 10.57
CA GLY A 192 -16.82 10.02 10.32
C GLY A 192 -15.73 9.01 9.98
N ALA A 193 -15.58 7.95 10.78
CA ALA A 193 -14.63 6.87 10.54
C ALA A 193 -14.87 6.19 9.18
N TRP A 194 -16.13 5.96 8.83
CA TRP A 194 -16.52 5.44 7.52
C TRP A 194 -16.19 6.40 6.37
N LEU A 195 -16.51 7.69 6.50
CA LEU A 195 -16.20 8.70 5.48
C LEU A 195 -14.68 8.78 5.26
N PHE A 196 -13.90 8.87 6.33
CA PHE A 196 -12.44 8.91 6.24
C PHE A 196 -11.88 7.63 5.61
N ALA A 197 -12.31 6.45 6.05
CA ALA A 197 -11.87 5.18 5.47
C ALA A 197 -12.22 5.10 3.98
N PHE A 198 -13.45 5.43 3.60
CA PHE A 198 -13.93 5.35 2.22
C PHE A 198 -13.20 6.33 1.31
N PHE A 199 -13.19 7.62 1.64
CA PHE A 199 -12.58 8.63 0.79
C PHE A 199 -11.06 8.50 0.74
N ALA A 200 -10.39 8.12 1.84
CA ALA A 200 -8.96 7.84 1.81
C ALA A 200 -8.63 6.60 0.95
N THR A 201 -9.47 5.56 0.98
CA THR A 201 -9.33 4.39 0.09
C THR A 201 -9.47 4.79 -1.39
N VAL A 202 -10.48 5.60 -1.72
CA VAL A 202 -10.67 6.14 -3.09
C VAL A 202 -9.48 7.02 -3.50
N GLN A 203 -9.02 7.89 -2.61
CA GLN A 203 -7.87 8.75 -2.87
C GLN A 203 -6.59 7.93 -3.06
N SER A 204 -6.41 6.85 -2.29
CA SER A 204 -5.27 5.94 -2.43
C SER A 204 -5.26 5.28 -3.80
N LEU A 205 -6.41 4.79 -4.28
CA LEU A 205 -6.54 4.22 -5.63
C LEU A 205 -6.16 5.25 -6.72
N ILE A 206 -6.61 6.50 -6.60
CA ILE A 206 -6.34 7.55 -7.59
C ILE A 206 -4.87 8.03 -7.52
N ALA A 207 -4.31 8.14 -6.32
CA ALA A 207 -2.96 8.65 -6.10
C ALA A 207 -1.86 7.61 -6.36
N TYR A 208 -2.20 6.32 -6.42
CA TYR A 208 -1.23 5.24 -6.56
C TYR A 208 -0.41 5.35 -7.85
N GLY A 209 -1.06 5.49 -9.02
CA GLY A 209 -0.39 5.59 -10.31
C GLY A 209 0.72 6.65 -10.35
N PRO A 210 0.45 7.93 -10.03
CA PRO A 210 1.49 8.96 -9.92
C PRO A 210 2.54 8.65 -8.85
N HIS A 211 2.13 8.10 -7.71
CA HIS A 211 3.05 7.74 -6.62
C HIS A 211 4.08 6.67 -7.05
N VAL A 212 3.66 5.66 -7.80
CA VAL A 212 4.52 4.55 -8.22
C VAL A 212 5.27 4.81 -9.53
N SER A 213 4.74 5.66 -10.42
CA SER A 213 5.44 6.07 -11.65
C SER A 213 6.43 7.23 -11.44
N GLY A 214 6.33 7.95 -10.32
CA GLY A 214 7.07 9.19 -10.11
C GLY A 214 6.49 10.36 -10.92
N LEU A 215 5.34 10.18 -11.56
CA LEU A 215 4.66 11.27 -12.24
C LEU A 215 4.04 12.25 -11.23
N LYS A 216 3.78 13.47 -11.70
CA LYS A 216 3.25 14.55 -10.87
C LYS A 216 1.77 14.29 -10.52
N ILE A 217 1.29 14.82 -9.39
CA ILE A 217 -0.04 14.52 -8.85
C ILE A 217 -1.21 14.78 -9.82
N TRP A 218 -1.07 15.73 -10.75
CA TRP A 218 -2.12 16.01 -11.73
C TRP A 218 -2.31 14.90 -12.77
N GLU A 219 -1.31 14.04 -12.98
CA GLU A 219 -1.42 12.86 -13.84
C GLU A 219 -2.40 11.81 -13.28
N ALA A 220 -2.84 11.96 -12.03
CA ALA A 220 -3.95 11.20 -11.45
C ALA A 220 -5.26 11.33 -12.26
N ARG A 221 -5.38 12.35 -13.12
CA ARG A 221 -6.54 12.54 -14.01
C ARG A 221 -6.45 11.72 -15.29
N SER A 222 -5.29 11.12 -15.59
CA SER A 222 -5.12 10.32 -16.79
C SER A 222 -5.85 8.98 -16.65
N LEU A 223 -6.80 8.74 -17.57
CA LEU A 223 -7.61 7.52 -17.56
C LEU A 223 -6.76 6.27 -17.82
N SER A 224 -5.70 6.41 -18.63
CA SER A 224 -4.75 5.33 -18.89
C SER A 224 -3.99 4.89 -17.64
N LEU A 225 -3.49 5.84 -16.84
CA LEU A 225 -2.75 5.52 -15.61
C LEU A 225 -3.67 4.97 -14.53
N LEU A 226 -4.92 5.44 -14.46
CA LEU A 226 -5.93 4.85 -13.59
C LEU A 226 -6.27 3.42 -14.03
N GLN A 227 -6.38 3.15 -15.33
CA GLN A 227 -6.58 1.81 -15.86
C GLN A 227 -5.41 0.89 -15.51
N ASP A 228 -4.17 1.37 -15.66
CA ASP A 228 -2.97 0.63 -15.26
C ASP A 228 -2.97 0.38 -13.74
N THR A 229 -3.41 1.36 -12.94
CA THR A 229 -3.56 1.16 -11.49
C THR A 229 -4.59 0.07 -11.18
N LEU A 230 -5.73 0.03 -11.87
CA LEU A 230 -6.77 -0.98 -11.66
C LEU A 230 -6.33 -2.40 -12.07
N SER A 231 -5.36 -2.53 -12.98
CA SER A 231 -4.79 -3.82 -13.36
C SER A 231 -3.71 -4.32 -12.40
N THR A 232 -3.19 -3.48 -11.49
CA THR A 232 -2.27 -3.91 -10.42
C THR A 232 -2.98 -4.72 -9.34
N HIS A 233 -2.20 -5.48 -8.56
CA HIS A 233 -2.73 -6.18 -7.40
C HIS A 233 -3.29 -5.21 -6.36
N PHE A 234 -2.54 -4.13 -6.10
CA PHE A 234 -2.95 -3.08 -5.19
C PHE A 234 -4.30 -2.47 -5.58
N GLY A 235 -4.47 -2.09 -6.85
CA GLY A 235 -5.72 -1.49 -7.35
C GLY A 235 -6.93 -2.40 -7.17
N ARG A 236 -6.80 -3.70 -7.47
CA ARG A 236 -7.87 -4.68 -7.23
C ARG A 236 -8.26 -4.75 -5.75
N MET A 237 -7.29 -4.75 -4.84
CA MET A 237 -7.55 -4.76 -3.40
C MET A 237 -8.28 -3.48 -2.95
N GLN A 238 -7.93 -2.32 -3.50
CA GLN A 238 -8.64 -1.07 -3.19
C GLN A 238 -10.09 -1.09 -3.70
N VAL A 239 -10.34 -1.61 -4.89
CA VAL A 239 -11.72 -1.74 -5.43
C VAL A 239 -12.57 -2.65 -4.54
N LEU A 240 -12.03 -3.80 -4.12
CA LEU A 240 -12.70 -4.70 -3.19
C LEU A 240 -13.00 -4.00 -1.85
N ARG A 241 -12.06 -3.20 -1.33
CA ARG A 241 -12.24 -2.43 -0.10
C ARG A 241 -13.32 -1.36 -0.25
N ILE A 242 -13.34 -0.63 -1.37
CA ILE A 242 -14.38 0.37 -1.69
C ILE A 242 -15.74 -0.31 -1.70
N ALA A 243 -15.88 -1.45 -2.38
CA ALA A 243 -17.14 -2.21 -2.40
C ALA A 243 -17.57 -2.66 -1.00
N ALA A 244 -16.64 -3.20 -0.21
CA ALA A 244 -16.89 -3.59 1.18
C ALA A 244 -17.36 -2.39 2.04
N LEU A 245 -16.71 -1.24 1.89
CA LEU A 245 -17.05 -0.02 2.61
C LEU A 245 -18.41 0.53 2.16
N ILE A 246 -18.78 0.47 0.88
CA ILE A 246 -20.12 0.85 0.42
C ILE A 246 -21.18 0.00 1.11
N VAL A 247 -21.02 -1.33 1.11
CA VAL A 247 -21.95 -2.25 1.78
C VAL A 247 -22.02 -1.93 3.28
N LEU A 248 -20.88 -1.75 3.94
CA LEU A 248 -20.83 -1.39 5.35
C LEU A 248 -21.56 -0.07 5.64
N GLY A 249 -21.37 0.95 4.80
CA GLY A 249 -22.00 2.26 4.94
C GLY A 249 -23.52 2.24 4.78
N LEU A 250 -24.04 1.35 3.93
CA LEU A 250 -25.49 1.11 3.78
C LEU A 250 -26.07 0.37 4.99
N VAL A 251 -25.34 -0.64 5.48
CA VAL A 251 -25.74 -1.42 6.65
C VAL A 251 -25.73 -0.56 7.92
N LEU A 252 -24.71 0.29 8.14
CA LEU A 252 -24.63 1.20 9.29
C LEU A 252 -25.81 2.20 9.35
N ARG A 253 -26.32 2.65 8.19
CA ARG A 253 -27.53 3.50 8.12
C ARG A 253 -28.82 2.72 8.42
N SER A 254 -28.78 1.41 8.31
CA SER A 254 -29.92 0.49 8.48
C SER A 254 -30.03 -0.03 9.92
N SER A 255 -29.79 0.85 10.91
CA SER A 255 -29.69 0.57 12.35
C SER A 255 -30.87 -0.21 12.95
N ARG A 256 -32.07 -0.18 12.35
CA ARG A 256 -33.25 -0.93 12.82
C ARG A 256 -33.14 -2.44 12.67
N TRP A 257 -32.26 -2.92 11.79
CA TRP A 257 -32.12 -4.34 11.46
C TRP A 257 -31.04 -5.07 12.28
N ARG A 258 -30.42 -4.40 13.26
CA ARG A 258 -29.30 -4.96 14.04
C ARG A 258 -29.58 -6.29 14.75
N VAL A 259 -30.84 -6.58 15.05
CA VAL A 259 -31.24 -7.85 15.68
C VAL A 259 -31.30 -9.03 14.69
N VAL A 260 -31.28 -8.76 13.39
CA VAL A 260 -31.38 -9.78 12.33
C VAL A 260 -30.01 -10.37 12.03
N ARG A 261 -29.92 -11.71 11.96
CA ARG A 261 -28.65 -12.42 11.70
C ARG A 261 -27.97 -11.97 10.39
N GLY A 262 -28.75 -11.76 9.33
CA GLY A 262 -28.24 -11.30 8.03
C GLY A 262 -27.55 -9.93 8.11
N TYR A 263 -28.05 -9.01 8.96
CA TYR A 263 -27.38 -7.73 9.21
C TYR A 263 -25.98 -7.95 9.79
N THR A 264 -25.91 -8.74 10.87
CA THR A 264 -24.63 -9.01 11.57
C THR A 264 -23.64 -9.72 10.64
N MET A 265 -24.10 -10.68 9.84
CA MET A 265 -23.27 -11.35 8.84
C MET A 265 -22.70 -10.36 7.80
N LEU A 266 -23.52 -9.45 7.27
CA LEU A 266 -23.06 -8.45 6.30
C LEU A 266 -22.06 -7.45 6.89
N VAL A 267 -22.27 -7.02 8.14
CA VAL A 267 -21.30 -6.18 8.87
C VAL A 267 -19.95 -6.89 8.95
N TRP A 268 -19.92 -8.11 9.48
CA TRP A 268 -18.68 -8.83 9.69
C TRP A 268 -18.01 -9.25 8.38
N LEU A 269 -18.77 -9.64 7.36
CA LEU A 269 -18.24 -9.92 6.03
C LEU A 269 -17.55 -8.68 5.44
N SER A 270 -18.19 -7.51 5.55
CA SER A 270 -17.61 -6.25 5.07
C SER A 270 -16.34 -5.86 5.83
N ILE A 271 -16.32 -6.06 7.15
CA ILE A 271 -15.14 -5.80 7.99
C ILE A 271 -14.01 -6.77 7.66
N VAL A 272 -14.28 -8.08 7.58
CA VAL A 272 -13.27 -9.10 7.25
C VAL A 272 -12.71 -8.86 5.85
N LEU A 273 -13.56 -8.50 4.88
CA LEU A 273 -13.10 -8.15 3.53
C LEU A 273 -12.23 -6.89 3.55
N ALA A 274 -12.61 -5.84 4.28
CA ALA A 274 -11.80 -4.63 4.40
C ALA A 274 -10.43 -4.90 5.05
N ILE A 275 -10.38 -5.66 6.15
CA ILE A 275 -9.11 -6.06 6.79
C ILE A 275 -8.28 -6.95 5.86
N GLY A 276 -8.91 -7.94 5.23
CA GLY A 276 -8.23 -8.84 4.28
C GLY A 276 -7.57 -8.05 3.16
N THR A 277 -8.28 -7.10 2.55
CA THR A 277 -7.68 -6.25 1.51
C THR A 277 -6.52 -5.39 2.01
N ILE A 278 -6.41 -5.07 3.31
CA ILE A 278 -5.22 -4.42 3.88
C ILE A 278 -4.05 -5.40 3.89
N SER A 279 -4.26 -6.57 4.48
CA SER A 279 -3.23 -7.59 4.65
C SER A 279 -2.70 -8.13 3.31
N PHE A 280 -3.59 -8.33 2.33
CA PHE A 280 -3.20 -8.72 0.97
C PHE A 280 -2.53 -7.56 0.19
N SER A 281 -2.68 -6.30 0.62
CA SER A 281 -2.02 -5.15 -0.02
C SER A 281 -0.76 -4.67 0.71
N GLY A 282 -0.28 -5.42 1.71
CA GLY A 282 0.86 -5.04 2.53
C GLY A 282 1.88 -6.17 2.66
N HIS A 283 2.88 -5.97 3.52
CA HIS A 283 4.02 -6.90 3.65
C HIS A 283 3.62 -8.35 3.92
N ALA A 284 2.49 -8.61 4.57
CA ALA A 284 2.04 -9.98 4.84
C ALA A 284 1.87 -10.82 3.55
N TYR A 285 1.62 -10.17 2.40
CA TYR A 285 1.50 -10.81 1.10
C TYR A 285 2.84 -11.31 0.51
N SER A 286 3.97 -10.75 0.95
CA SER A 286 5.30 -11.12 0.46
C SER A 286 6.03 -12.14 1.33
N GLN A 287 5.45 -12.50 2.48
CA GLN A 287 6.09 -13.38 3.46
C GLN A 287 5.73 -14.85 3.26
N SER A 288 6.72 -15.73 3.34
CA SER A 288 6.50 -17.19 3.35
C SER A 288 6.44 -17.73 4.79
N PRO A 289 5.43 -18.54 5.16
CA PRO A 289 4.31 -19.02 4.34
C PRO A 289 3.15 -18.00 4.26
N LEU A 290 2.67 -17.73 3.04
CA LEU A 290 1.69 -16.68 2.71
C LEU A 290 0.42 -16.71 3.58
N VAL A 291 -0.23 -17.88 3.65
CA VAL A 291 -1.53 -18.02 4.33
C VAL A 291 -1.42 -17.69 5.81
N LEU A 292 -0.35 -18.14 6.46
CA LEU A 292 -0.13 -17.88 7.88
C LEU A 292 0.18 -16.40 8.12
N SER A 293 1.04 -15.81 7.29
CA SER A 293 1.42 -14.40 7.38
C SER A 293 0.21 -13.48 7.25
N VAL A 294 -0.61 -13.68 6.23
CA VAL A 294 -1.84 -12.91 6.01
C VAL A 294 -2.84 -13.13 7.14
N ALA A 295 -3.05 -14.38 7.58
CA ALA A 295 -3.98 -14.67 8.67
C ALA A 295 -3.56 -14.01 9.99
N LEU A 296 -2.26 -14.05 10.33
CA LEU A 296 -1.73 -13.40 11.53
C LEU A 296 -1.86 -11.89 11.45
N ASP A 297 -1.58 -11.27 10.30
CA ASP A 297 -1.75 -9.83 10.10
C ASP A 297 -3.22 -9.42 10.23
N MET A 298 -4.16 -10.18 9.64
CA MET A 298 -5.59 -9.94 9.79
C MET A 298 -6.05 -10.05 11.24
N VAL A 299 -5.59 -11.06 11.98
CA VAL A 299 -5.89 -11.23 13.41
C VAL A 299 -5.32 -10.10 14.25
N HIS A 300 -4.08 -9.70 13.97
CA HIS A 300 -3.42 -8.58 14.63
C HIS A 300 -4.20 -7.28 14.41
N PHE A 301 -4.54 -6.96 13.15
CA PHE A 301 -5.31 -5.78 12.80
C PHE A 301 -6.72 -5.80 13.41
N ALA A 302 -7.40 -6.95 13.39
CA ALA A 302 -8.70 -7.12 14.04
C ALA A 302 -8.64 -6.89 15.56
N THR A 303 -7.56 -7.35 16.20
CA THR A 303 -7.33 -7.18 17.65
C THR A 303 -7.10 -5.72 18.01
N ILE A 304 -6.25 -5.01 17.24
CA ILE A 304 -6.04 -3.57 17.40
C ILE A 304 -7.34 -2.80 17.16
N GLY A 305 -8.04 -3.11 16.07
CA GLY A 305 -9.34 -2.54 15.72
C GLY A 305 -10.36 -2.69 16.83
N PHE A 306 -10.49 -3.91 17.37
CA PHE A 306 -11.39 -4.19 18.48
C PHE A 306 -11.02 -3.37 19.72
N TRP A 307 -9.74 -3.35 20.12
CA TRP A 307 -9.30 -2.64 21.32
C TRP A 307 -9.41 -1.12 21.16
N VAL A 308 -8.73 -0.52 20.18
CA VAL A 308 -8.70 0.93 19.96
C VAL A 308 -10.10 1.45 19.65
N GLY A 309 -10.81 0.84 18.70
CA GLY A 309 -12.12 1.30 18.27
C GLY A 309 -13.17 1.24 19.39
N SER A 310 -13.13 0.20 20.22
CA SER A 310 -14.03 0.12 21.39
C SER A 310 -13.70 1.18 22.42
N VAL A 311 -12.42 1.41 22.73
CA VAL A 311 -11.98 2.45 23.68
C VAL A 311 -12.41 3.84 23.21
N VAL A 312 -12.26 4.16 21.92
CA VAL A 312 -12.71 5.44 21.34
C VAL A 312 -14.21 5.66 21.57
N LEU A 313 -15.04 4.64 21.32
CA LEU A 313 -16.48 4.77 21.53
C LEU A 313 -16.87 4.86 23.00
N PHE A 314 -16.21 4.10 23.89
CA PHE A 314 -16.44 4.24 25.33
C PHE A 314 -16.00 5.61 25.87
N ALA A 315 -14.91 6.19 25.36
CA ALA A 315 -14.46 7.51 25.76
C ALA A 315 -15.45 8.61 25.36
N ILE A 316 -16.03 8.49 24.17
CA ILE A 316 -16.95 9.51 23.60
C ILE A 316 -18.37 9.36 24.14
N ASP A 317 -18.82 8.12 24.40
CA ASP A 317 -20.21 7.80 24.72
C ASP A 317 -20.36 6.85 25.93
N ARG A 318 -19.52 7.05 26.94
CA ARG A 318 -19.48 6.21 28.16
C ARG A 318 -20.85 5.92 28.76
N ARG A 319 -21.70 6.95 28.86
CA ARG A 319 -23.02 6.82 29.49
C ARG A 319 -23.93 5.92 28.67
N GLY A 320 -23.97 6.09 27.35
CA GLY A 320 -24.82 5.29 26.45
C GLY A 320 -24.52 3.79 26.51
N TRP A 321 -23.25 3.41 26.69
CA TRP A 321 -22.84 2.01 26.75
C TRP A 321 -22.91 1.37 28.14
N LEU A 322 -22.87 2.17 29.22
CA LEU A 322 -22.91 1.66 30.60
C LEU A 322 -24.29 1.72 31.25
N SER A 323 -25.25 2.42 30.64
CA SER A 323 -26.61 2.58 31.17
C SER A 323 -27.65 1.61 30.57
N GLY A 324 -27.22 0.67 29.72
CA GLY A 324 -28.10 -0.28 29.03
C GLY A 324 -27.87 -1.72 29.43
#